data_AF-A0A525CZZ7-F1
#
_entry.id   AF-A0A525CZZ7-F1
#
_cell.length_a   1.000
_cell.length_b   1.000
_cell.length_c   1.000
_cell.angle_alpha   90.00
_cell.angle_beta   90.00
_cell.angle_gamma   90.00
#
_symmetry.space_group_name_H-M   'P 1'
#
loop_
_entity.id
_entity.type
_entity.pdbx_description
1 polymer ?
#
loop_
_entity_poly.entity_id
_entity_poly.type
_entity_poly.pdbx_seq_one_letter_code
_entity_poly.pdbx_strand_id
1 'polypeptide(L)' 'MRLVIVVIALLVIGSGCAKHTKTTLINRNTGESKKCAVGRLHSSEEYGRYETCISDLQEKGYRVWSQE' A
#
# COMPACT_ATOMS: atom_id res chain seq x y z
N MET A 1 -41.69 -4.39 9.38
CA MET A 1 -40.30 -4.11 9.81
C MET A 1 -39.33 -4.33 8.64
N ARG A 2 -39.34 -3.46 7.62
CA ARG A 2 -38.53 -3.61 6.38
C ARG A 2 -37.69 -2.36 6.08
N LEU A 3 -37.35 -1.57 7.10
CA LEU A 3 -36.70 -0.25 6.93
C LEU A 3 -35.32 -0.15 7.59
N VAL A 4 -34.79 -1.23 8.17
CA VAL A 4 -33.54 -1.16 8.94
C VAL A 4 -32.30 -1.56 8.12
N ILE A 5 -32.47 -2.21 6.96
CA ILE A 5 -31.36 -2.81 6.22
C ILE A 5 -30.70 -1.81 5.24
N VAL A 6 -31.31 -0.66 4.97
CA VAL A 6 -30.86 0.25 3.89
C VAL A 6 -29.80 1.26 4.33
N VAL A 7 -29.54 1.42 5.64
CA VAL A 7 -28.64 2.49 6.13
C VAL A 7 -27.17 2.07 6.23
N ILE A 8 -26.85 0.77 6.22
CA ILE A 8 -25.46 0.28 6.42
C ILE A 8 -24.62 0.32 5.13
N ALA A 9 -25.25 0.48 3.96
CA ALA A 9 -24.55 0.46 2.67
C ALA A 9 -23.80 1.76 2.32
N LEU A 10 -23.92 2.83 3.12
CA LEU A 10 -23.37 4.16 2.82
C LEU A 10 -22.06 4.50 3.55
N LEU A 11 -21.50 3.58 4.34
CA LEU A 11 -20.28 3.83 5.14
C LEU A 11 -18.96 3.45 4.45
N VAL A 12 -18.95 3.14 3.15
CA VAL A 12 -17.72 2.81 2.41
C VAL A 12 -17.29 3.96 1.48
N ILE A 13 -17.62 5.19 1.86
CA ILE A 13 -17.16 6.39 1.17
C ILE A 13 -15.90 6.89 1.90
N GLY A 14 -14.75 6.79 1.25
CA GLY A 14 -13.66 7.72 1.50
C GLY A 14 -12.45 7.23 2.29
N SER A 15 -11.91 6.05 1.99
CA SER A 15 -10.46 5.87 2.14
C SER A 15 -9.81 6.35 0.86
N GLY A 16 -9.68 7.67 0.68
CA GLY A 16 -8.83 8.21 -0.39
C GLY A 16 -7.47 7.56 -0.24
N CYS A 17 -7.08 6.71 -1.21
CA CYS A 17 -5.77 6.07 -1.22
C CYS A 17 -4.73 7.19 -1.30
N ALA A 18 -4.20 7.60 -0.14
CA ALA A 18 -3.02 8.44 -0.11
C ALA A 18 -1.96 7.71 -0.90
N LYS A 19 -1.52 8.29 -2.01
CA LYS A 19 -0.43 7.74 -2.80
C LYS A 19 0.84 7.87 -1.97
N HIS A 20 1.20 6.79 -1.29
CA HIS A 20 2.46 6.71 -0.58
C HIS A 20 3.59 6.84 -1.60
N THR A 21 4.57 7.65 -1.23
CA THR A 21 5.77 7.91 -2.04
C THR A 21 6.92 7.03 -1.59
N LYS A 22 6.81 6.42 -0.42
CA LYS A 22 7.83 5.54 0.14
C LYS A 22 7.21 4.45 0.99
N THR A 23 7.80 3.27 0.94
CA THR A 23 7.40 2.12 1.74
C THR A 23 8.64 1.35 2.16
N THR A 24 8.75 1.09 3.45
CA THR A 24 9.77 0.21 4.01
C THR A 24 9.14 -1.15 4.26
N LEU A 25 9.77 -2.21 3.77
CA LEU A 25 9.39 -3.59 4.00
C LEU A 25 10.46 -4.31 4.81
N ILE A 26 10.06 -5.25 5.66
CA ILE A 26 10.95 -6.04 6.51
C ILE A 26 10.71 -7.54 6.31
N ASN A 27 11.79 -8.31 6.20
CA ASN A 27 11.74 -9.76 6.27
C ASN A 27 11.87 -10.17 7.74
N ARG A 28 10.83 -10.78 8.30
CA ARG A 28 10.81 -11.16 9.72
C ARG A 28 11.76 -12.30 10.06
N ASN A 29 12.15 -13.12 9.09
CA ASN A 29 13.02 -14.27 9.32
C ASN A 29 14.49 -13.84 9.37
N THR A 30 14.87 -12.81 8.61
CA THR A 30 16.27 -12.32 8.54
C THR A 30 16.49 -10.99 9.26
N GLY A 31 15.41 -10.25 9.58
CA GLY A 31 15.48 -8.89 10.09
C GLY A 31 15.86 -7.85 9.03
N GLU A 32 16.03 -8.25 7.77
CA GLU A 32 16.46 -7.34 6.71
C GLU A 32 15.32 -6.37 6.32
N SER A 33 15.65 -5.09 6.17
CA SER A 33 14.71 -4.08 5.66
C SER A 33 15.08 -3.60 4.26
N LYS A 34 14.07 -3.40 3.42
CA LYS A 34 14.16 -2.87 2.05
C LYS A 34 13.22 -1.68 1.91
N LYS A 35 13.54 -0.77 1.00
CA LYS A 35 12.75 0.44 0.76
C LYS A 35 12.38 0.52 -0.72
N CYS A 36 11.09 0.73 -0.98
CA CYS A 36 10.56 1.10 -2.28
C CYS A 36 10.13 2.56 -2.20
N ALA A 37 10.50 3.38 -3.17
CA ALA A 37 10.09 4.78 -3.22
C ALA A 37 9.76 5.18 -4.65
N VAL A 38 8.77 6.04 -4.79
CA VAL A 38 8.46 6.79 -6.00
C VAL A 38 9.57 7.82 -6.18
N GLY A 39 10.07 7.94 -7.39
CA GLY A 39 11.11 8.92 -7.69
C GLY A 39 10.57 10.35 -7.69
N ARG A 40 11.48 11.30 -7.92
CA ARG A 40 11.21 12.75 -7.77
C ARG A 40 10.19 13.30 -8.74
N LEU A 41 9.95 12.62 -9.86
CA LEU A 41 9.06 13.11 -10.91
C LEU A 41 7.60 12.75 -10.62
N HIS A 42 7.36 11.86 -9.65
CA HIS A 42 6.03 11.36 -9.28
C HIS A 42 5.21 10.95 -10.51
N SER A 43 5.89 10.44 -11.54
CA SER A 43 5.25 10.07 -12.80
C SER A 43 4.47 8.77 -12.62
N SER A 44 3.47 8.53 -13.47
CA SER A 44 2.70 7.28 -13.42
C SER A 44 3.58 6.04 -13.61
N GLU A 45 4.66 6.16 -14.40
CA GLU A 45 5.65 5.10 -14.56
C GLU A 45 6.43 4.84 -13.26
N GLU A 46 6.84 5.89 -12.54
CA GLU A 46 7.53 5.74 -11.25
C GLU A 46 6.63 5.12 -10.19
N TYR A 47 5.34 5.45 -10.18
CA TYR A 47 4.36 4.77 -9.33
C TYR A 47 4.21 3.28 -9.71
N GLY A 48 4.16 2.95 -10.99
CA GLY A 48 4.15 1.56 -11.45
C GLY A 48 5.38 0.78 -10.96
N ARG A 49 6.57 1.34 -11.10
CA ARG A 49 7.82 0.73 -10.59
C ARG A 49 7.84 0.59 -9.07
N TYR A 50 7.30 1.57 -8.36
CA TYR A 50 7.15 1.54 -6.91
C TYR A 50 6.22 0.41 -6.47
N GLU A 51 5.06 0.26 -7.12
CA GLU A 51 4.11 -0.83 -6.84
C GLU A 51 4.72 -2.21 -7.16
N THR A 52 5.41 -2.35 -8.30
CA THR A 52 6.15 -3.57 -8.64
C THR A 52 7.20 -3.92 -7.58
N CYS A 53 7.99 -2.93 -7.13
CA CYS A 53 8.98 -3.14 -6.06
C CYS A 53 8.35 -3.71 -4.78
N ILE A 54 7.18 -3.19 -4.39
CA ILE A 54 6.46 -3.67 -3.20
C ILE A 54 5.97 -5.10 -3.41
N SER A 55 5.33 -5.38 -4.56
CA SER A 55 4.82 -6.71 -4.90
C SER A 55 5.95 -7.76 -4.89
N ASP A 56 7.05 -7.50 -5.59
CA ASP A 56 8.21 -8.40 -5.66
C ASP A 56 8.77 -8.75 -4.29
N LEU A 57 8.84 -7.78 -3.37
CA LEU A 57 9.33 -8.00 -2.02
C LEU A 57 8.31 -8.75 -1.16
N GLN A 58 7.02 -8.51 -1.35
CA GLN A 58 5.97 -9.27 -0.67
C GLN A 58 5.95 -10.73 -1.09
N GLU A 59 6.14 -11.02 -2.39
CA GLU A 59 6.29 -12.38 -2.91
C GLU A 59 7.52 -13.10 -2.35
N LYS A 60 8.60 -12.34 -2.08
CA LYS A 60 9.81 -12.84 -1.39
C LYS A 60 9.65 -12.96 0.13
N GLY A 61 8.47 -12.70 0.66
CA GLY A 61 8.15 -12.86 2.09
C GLY A 61 8.43 -11.64 2.97
N TYR A 62 8.79 -10.49 2.39
CA TYR A 62 8.87 -9.23 3.14
C TYR A 62 7.46 -8.72 3.44
N ARG A 63 7.31 -8.00 4.55
CA ARG A 63 6.04 -7.39 4.98
C ARG A 63 6.21 -5.89 5.10
N VAL A 64 5.17 -5.13 4.77
CA VAL A 64 5.17 -3.67 4.95
C VAL A 64 5.38 -3.35 6.43
N TRP A 65 6.37 -2.52 6.71
CA TRP A 65 6.70 -2.04 8.05
C TRP A 65 6.21 -0.61 8.27
N SER A 66 6.44 0.26 7.27
CA SER A 66 5.96 1.65 7.28
C SER A 66 5.71 2.15 5.87
N GLN A 67 4.79 3.11 5.73
CA GLN A 67 4.49 3.80 4.48
C GLN A 67 4.40 5.30 4.74
N GLU A 68 4.96 6.08 3.82
CA GLU A 68 5.01 7.55 3.85
C GLU A 68 4.51 8.08 2.51
#